data_AF-H9F140-F1
#
_entry.id   AF-H9F140-F1
#
_cell.length_a   1.000
_cell.length_b   1.000
_cell.length_c   1.000
_cell.angle_alpha   90.00
_cell.angle_beta   90.00
_cell.angle_gamma   90.00
#
_symmetry.space_group_name_H-M   'P 1'
#
loop_
_entity.id
_entity.type
_entity.pdbx_description
1 polymer ?
#
loop_
_entity_poly.entity_id
_entity_poly.type
_entity_poly.pdbx_seq_one_letter_code
_entity_poly.pdbx_strand_id
1 'polypeptide(L)'
;MRPSGTAGAALLALLAALCPASRALEEKKVCQGTSNKLTQLGTFEDHFLSLQRMFNNCEVVLGNLEITYVQRNYDLSFLKTIQEVAGYVLIALNTVERIPLENLQIIRGNMYYENSYALA
;
A
#
# COMPACT_ATOMS: atom_id res chain seq x y z
N MET A 1 54.62 -6.40 -32.22
CA MET A 1 53.38 -5.74 -32.65
C MET A 1 52.33 -5.97 -31.56
N ARG A 2 52.00 -4.93 -30.78
CA ARG A 2 50.95 -4.97 -29.74
C ARG A 2 49.62 -4.57 -30.40
N PRO A 3 48.53 -5.33 -30.28
CA PRO A 3 47.24 -4.87 -30.73
C PRO A 3 46.69 -3.85 -29.73
N SER A 4 46.19 -2.74 -30.27
CA SER A 4 45.66 -1.58 -29.56
C SER A 4 44.35 -1.90 -28.83
N GLY A 5 44.32 -1.70 -27.51
CA GLY A 5 43.16 -1.90 -26.63
C GLY A 5 42.04 -0.85 -26.77
N THR A 6 41.82 -0.31 -27.97
CA THR A 6 40.86 0.79 -28.20
C THR A 6 39.45 0.30 -28.55
N ALA A 7 39.31 -0.93 -29.06
CA ALA A 7 38.01 -1.47 -29.47
C ALA A 7 37.11 -1.86 -28.27
N GLY A 8 37.69 -2.34 -27.17
CA GLY A 8 36.94 -2.78 -25.98
C GLY A 8 36.28 -1.63 -25.22
N ALA A 9 36.94 -0.47 -25.15
CA ALA A 9 36.44 0.71 -24.44
C ALA A 9 35.25 1.37 -25.17
N ALA A 10 35.28 1.40 -26.50
CA ALA A 10 34.20 1.96 -27.31
C ALA A 10 32.91 1.14 -27.22
N LEU A 11 33.02 -0.19 -27.16
CA LEU A 11 31.86 -1.09 -27.04
C LEU A 11 31.17 -0.97 -25.67
N LEU A 12 31.95 -0.84 -24.59
CA LEU A 12 31.45 -0.60 -23.23
C LEU A 12 30.75 0.76 -23.10
N ALA A 13 31.27 1.81 -23.75
CA ALA A 13 30.66 3.13 -23.76
C ALA A 13 29.33 3.15 -24.54
N LEU A 14 29.23 2.42 -25.67
CA LEU A 14 27.97 2.30 -26.42
C LEU A 14 26.89 1.55 -25.62
N LEU A 15 27.25 0.48 -24.89
CA LEU A 15 26.32 -0.26 -24.04
C LEU A 15 25.75 0.59 -22.90
N ALA A 16 26.56 1.49 -22.32
CA ALA A 16 26.10 2.42 -21.29
C ALA A 16 25.17 3.52 -21.86
N ALA A 17 25.37 3.94 -23.11
CA ALA A 17 24.53 4.94 -23.78
C ALA A 17 23.17 4.37 -24.27
N LEU A 18 23.08 3.05 -24.45
CA LEU A 18 21.86 2.33 -24.84
C LEU A 18 20.98 1.93 -23.65
N CYS A 19 21.50 2.03 -22.42
CA CYS A 19 20.69 1.91 -21.21
C CYS A 19 20.18 3.31 -20.85
N PRO A 20 18.91 3.68 -21.16
CA PRO A 20 18.30 4.77 -20.45
C PRO A 20 18.42 4.40 -18.97
N ALA A 21 19.08 5.25 -18.19
CA ALA A 21 19.19 5.10 -16.75
C ALA A 21 17.83 4.65 -16.24
N SER A 22 17.77 3.42 -15.74
CA SER A 22 16.55 2.80 -15.26
C SER A 22 15.84 3.85 -14.43
N ARG A 23 14.67 4.34 -14.86
CA ARG A 23 13.80 5.08 -13.96
C ARG A 23 13.61 4.13 -12.80
N ALA A 24 14.27 4.42 -11.67
CA ALA A 24 14.16 3.59 -10.49
C ALA A 24 12.66 3.42 -10.28
N LEU A 25 12.18 2.17 -10.38
CA LEU A 25 10.79 1.87 -10.11
C LEU A 25 10.56 2.39 -8.70
N GLU A 26 9.70 3.40 -8.55
CA GLU A 26 9.44 4.01 -7.25
C GLU A 26 8.89 2.91 -6.35
N GLU A 27 9.70 2.47 -5.38
CA GLU A 27 9.36 1.34 -4.52
C GLU A 27 8.28 1.79 -3.54
N LYS A 28 7.02 1.42 -3.83
CA LYS A 28 5.90 1.71 -2.95
C LYS A 28 5.99 0.89 -1.67
N LYS A 29 5.76 1.54 -0.52
CA LYS A 29 5.68 0.84 0.76
C LYS A 29 4.46 -0.07 0.83
N VAL A 30 4.70 -1.35 1.10
CA VAL A 30 3.65 -2.36 1.17
C VAL A 30 3.29 -2.72 2.61
N CYS A 31 2.02 -3.04 2.85
CA CYS A 31 1.57 -3.66 4.08
C CYS A 31 0.65 -4.85 3.79
N GLN A 32 0.53 -5.79 4.74
CA GLN A 32 -0.21 -7.03 4.53
C GLN A 32 -1.72 -6.83 4.48
N GLY A 33 -2.26 -5.86 5.21
CA GLY A 33 -3.71 -5.73 5.42
C GLY A 33 -4.23 -6.75 6.43
N THR A 34 -5.56 -6.89 6.50
CA THR A 34 -6.24 -7.72 7.51
C THR A 34 -7.36 -8.56 6.90
N SER A 35 -7.86 -9.53 7.66
CA SER A 35 -9.01 -10.39 7.29
C SER A 35 -9.87 -10.71 8.53
N ASN A 36 -10.08 -9.71 9.38
CA ASN A 36 -10.81 -9.82 10.64
C ASN A 36 -12.31 -9.56 10.47
N LYS A 37 -12.74 -9.00 9.33
CA LYS A 37 -14.13 -8.60 9.05
C LYS A 37 -14.65 -7.66 10.14
N LEU A 38 -15.67 -8.10 10.89
CA LEU A 38 -16.27 -7.36 11.99
C LEU A 38 -15.76 -7.83 13.36
N THR A 39 -14.63 -8.54 13.43
CA THR A 39 -14.03 -8.96 14.71
C THR A 39 -13.24 -7.80 15.32
N GLN A 40 -13.67 -7.34 16.50
CA GLN A 40 -12.91 -6.35 17.28
C GLN A 40 -11.70 -7.00 17.96
N LEU A 41 -10.52 -6.38 17.84
CA LEU A 41 -9.28 -6.86 18.44
C LEU A 41 -9.05 -6.18 19.80
N GLY A 42 -9.47 -6.83 20.88
CA GLY A 42 -9.30 -6.28 22.24
C GLY A 42 -10.20 -5.07 22.50
N THR A 43 -9.68 -4.09 23.25
CA THR A 43 -10.40 -2.82 23.48
C THR A 43 -10.42 -1.94 22.22
N PHE A 44 -11.22 -0.87 22.20
CA PHE A 44 -11.20 0.10 21.09
C PHE A 44 -9.81 0.71 20.88
N GLU A 45 -9.06 0.91 21.96
CA GLU A 45 -7.70 1.43 21.92
C GLU A 45 -6.73 0.40 21.32
N ASP A 46 -6.78 -0.86 21.76
CA ASP A 46 -5.95 -1.94 21.20
C ASP A 46 -6.22 -2.15 19.71
N HIS A 47 -7.49 -2.07 19.32
CA HIS A 47 -7.92 -2.21 17.94
C HIS A 47 -7.39 -1.05 17.08
N PHE A 48 -7.56 0.20 17.53
CA PHE A 48 -7.01 1.37 16.84
C PHE A 48 -5.48 1.30 16.71
N LEU A 49 -4.77 0.95 17.78
CA LEU A 49 -3.31 0.83 17.74
C LEU A 49 -2.86 -0.28 16.78
N SER A 50 -3.64 -1.35 16.64
CA SER A 50 -3.37 -2.42 15.68
C SER A 50 -3.60 -1.96 14.24
N LEU A 51 -4.67 -1.21 13.99
CA LEU A 51 -4.94 -0.55 12.70
C LEU A 51 -3.79 0.39 12.32
N GLN A 52 -3.41 1.29 13.22
CA GLN A 52 -2.32 2.24 12.99
C GLN A 52 -1.00 1.52 12.74
N ARG A 53 -0.64 0.51 13.55
CA ARG A 53 0.58 -0.28 13.35
C ARG A 53 0.62 -0.98 11.99
N MET A 54 -0.52 -1.48 11.50
CA MET A 54 -0.60 -2.17 10.22
C MET A 54 -0.43 -1.23 9.02
N PHE A 55 -1.06 -0.06 9.07
CA PHE A 55 -1.22 0.82 7.91
C PHE A 55 -0.34 2.08 7.95
N ASN A 56 0.46 2.29 9.00
CA ASN A 56 1.35 3.44 9.09
C ASN A 56 2.38 3.45 7.94
N ASN A 57 2.41 4.54 7.17
CA ASN A 57 3.25 4.71 5.97
C ASN A 57 3.03 3.64 4.89
N CYS A 58 1.84 3.02 4.82
CA CYS A 58 1.52 2.04 3.79
C CYS A 58 0.96 2.72 2.54
N GLU A 59 1.51 2.39 1.37
CA GLU A 59 1.03 2.88 0.07
C GLU A 59 0.22 1.81 -0.67
N VAL A 60 0.59 0.54 -0.52
CA VAL A 60 -0.07 -0.60 -1.17
C VAL A 60 -0.44 -1.67 -0.15
N VAL A 61 -1.73 -1.95 -0.03
CA VAL A 61 -2.26 -3.03 0.82
C VAL A 61 -2.36 -4.31 -0.01
N LEU A 62 -1.59 -5.33 0.37
CA LEU A 62 -1.56 -6.63 -0.33
C LEU A 62 -2.82 -7.47 -0.06
N GLY A 63 -3.44 -7.28 1.10
CA GLY A 63 -4.68 -7.92 1.52
C GLY A 63 -5.87 -6.97 1.47
N ASN A 64 -6.67 -6.95 2.54
CA ASN A 64 -7.82 -6.08 2.68
C ASN A 64 -7.52 -4.91 3.60
N LEU A 65 -8.21 -3.79 3.37
CA LEU A 65 -8.20 -2.63 4.25
C LEU A 65 -9.49 -2.63 5.07
N GLU A 66 -9.41 -2.96 6.35
CA GLU A 66 -10.57 -3.03 7.24
C GLU A 66 -10.47 -1.91 8.28
N ILE A 67 -11.31 -0.89 8.13
CA ILE A 67 -11.41 0.24 9.05
C ILE A 67 -12.70 0.02 9.84
N THR A 68 -12.57 -0.55 11.03
CA THR A 68 -13.71 -0.85 11.90
C THR A 68 -13.50 -0.31 13.31
N TYR A 69 -14.61 -0.07 14.01
CA TYR A 69 -14.63 0.30 15.43
C TYR A 69 -13.82 1.55 15.85
N VAL A 70 -13.49 2.45 14.91
CA VAL A 70 -12.74 3.68 15.21
C VAL A 70 -13.65 4.72 15.88
N GLN A 71 -13.24 5.24 17.05
CA GLN A 71 -14.02 6.19 17.86
C GLN A 71 -13.87 7.67 17.42
N ARG A 72 -14.82 8.53 17.81
CA ARG A 72 -14.99 9.96 17.43
C ARG A 72 -13.73 10.87 17.43
N ASN A 73 -12.67 10.54 18.18
CA ASN A 73 -11.53 11.43 18.39
C ASN A 73 -10.18 10.85 17.92
N TYR A 74 -10.20 9.72 17.20
CA TYR A 74 -8.96 9.13 16.70
C TYR A 74 -8.50 9.78 15.40
N ASP A 75 -7.19 10.00 15.28
CA ASP A 75 -6.57 10.49 14.05
C ASP A 75 -6.25 9.34 13.09
N LEU A 76 -6.85 9.39 11.91
CA LEU A 76 -6.64 8.44 10.82
C LEU A 76 -5.76 9.01 9.69
N SER A 77 -5.00 10.09 9.95
CA SER A 77 -4.13 10.75 8.97
C SER A 77 -3.13 9.82 8.27
N PHE A 78 -2.71 8.74 8.93
CA PHE A 78 -1.83 7.72 8.32
C PHE A 78 -2.45 7.03 7.09
N LEU A 79 -3.78 6.96 7.00
CA LEU A 79 -4.49 6.39 5.85
C LEU A 79 -4.32 7.20 4.56
N LYS A 80 -3.94 8.47 4.66
CA LYS A 80 -3.70 9.32 3.48
C LYS A 80 -2.61 8.76 2.57
N THR A 81 -1.71 7.94 3.09
CA THR A 81 -0.62 7.37 2.30
C THR A 81 -1.06 6.23 1.38
N ILE A 82 -2.19 5.59 1.68
CA ILE A 82 -2.68 4.44 0.93
C ILE A 82 -3.16 4.87 -0.45
N GLN A 83 -2.62 4.22 -1.48
CA GLN A 83 -2.94 4.44 -2.88
C GLN A 83 -3.68 3.25 -3.49
N GLU A 84 -3.35 2.03 -3.07
CA GLU A 84 -3.87 0.81 -3.68
C GLU A 84 -4.25 -0.23 -2.63
N VAL A 85 -5.39 -0.91 -2.86
CA VAL A 85 -5.81 -2.06 -2.07
C VAL A 85 -6.04 -3.23 -3.01
N ALA A 86 -5.37 -4.36 -2.77
CA ALA A 86 -5.48 -5.53 -3.63
C ALA A 86 -6.78 -6.33 -3.38
N GLY A 87 -7.19 -6.47 -2.12
CA GLY A 87 -8.43 -7.13 -1.72
C GLY A 87 -9.64 -6.20 -1.74
N TYR A 88 -10.45 -6.28 -0.69
CA TYR A 88 -11.56 -5.37 -0.44
C TYR A 88 -11.20 -4.25 0.54
N VAL A 89 -12.04 -3.23 0.56
CA VAL A 89 -12.08 -2.19 1.59
C VAL A 89 -13.39 -2.33 2.37
N LEU A 90 -13.30 -2.45 3.70
CA LEU A 90 -14.44 -2.53 4.60
C LEU A 90 -14.42 -1.33 5.55
N ILE A 91 -15.47 -0.50 5.52
CA ILE A 91 -15.64 0.65 6.41
C ILE A 91 -16.93 0.46 7.20
N ALA A 92 -16.83 -0.09 8.41
CA ALA A 92 -18.01 -0.45 9.20
C ALA A 92 -17.87 -0.13 10.68
N LEU A 93 -18.98 0.20 11.35
CA LEU A 93 -19.06 0.38 12.80
C LEU A 93 -18.10 1.45 13.38
N ASN A 94 -17.77 2.47 12.58
CA ASN A 94 -16.97 3.60 13.02
C ASN A 94 -17.85 4.74 13.53
N THR A 95 -17.37 5.47 14.54
CA THR A 95 -17.97 6.72 15.01
C THR A 95 -17.09 7.94 14.71
N VAL A 96 -15.87 7.73 14.20
CA VAL A 96 -14.99 8.81 13.70
C VAL A 96 -15.67 9.64 12.62
N GLU A 97 -15.46 10.95 12.65
CA GLU A 97 -16.12 11.90 11.74
C GLU A 97 -15.54 11.84 10.32
N ARG A 98 -14.24 11.53 10.18
CA ARG A 98 -13.54 11.54 8.89
C ARG A 98 -12.63 10.33 8.74
N ILE A 99 -12.71 9.69 7.58
CA ILE A 99 -11.81 8.62 7.15
C ILE A 99 -11.05 9.12 5.90
N PRO A 100 -9.82 9.62 6.04
CA PRO A 100 -9.14 10.35 4.97
C PRO A 100 -8.37 9.42 4.01
N LEU A 101 -9.09 8.71 3.15
CA LEU A 101 -8.53 7.92 2.03
C LEU A 101 -8.28 8.81 0.80
N GLU A 102 -7.63 9.96 1.00
CA GLU A 102 -7.49 11.03 0.02
C GLU A 102 -6.71 10.61 -1.24
N ASN A 103 -5.79 9.65 -1.12
CA ASN A 103 -4.95 9.17 -2.21
C ASN A 103 -5.32 7.78 -2.70
N LEU A 104 -6.42 7.17 -2.20
CA LEU A 104 -6.84 5.84 -2.65
C LEU A 104 -7.29 5.93 -4.12
N GLN A 105 -6.52 5.31 -5.00
CA GLN A 105 -6.73 5.34 -6.45
C GLN A 105 -7.45 4.09 -6.96
N ILE A 106 -7.16 2.92 -6.39
CA ILE A 106 -7.71 1.65 -6.87
C ILE A 106 -7.95 0.65 -5.75
N ILE A 107 -9.11 -0.01 -5.82
CA ILE A 107 -9.42 -1.24 -5.10
C ILE A 107 -9.52 -2.34 -6.16
N ARG A 108 -8.59 -3.31 -6.14
CA ARG A 108 -8.49 -4.32 -7.21
C ARG A 108 -9.57 -5.39 -7.09
N GLY A 109 -10.04 -5.69 -5.88
CA GLY A 109 -11.10 -6.68 -5.68
C GLY A 109 -10.66 -8.12 -5.93
N ASN A 110 -9.39 -8.45 -5.69
CA ASN A 110 -8.89 -9.83 -5.81
C ASN A 110 -9.47 -10.75 -4.71
N MET A 111 -10.02 -10.15 -3.65
CA MET A 111 -10.80 -10.78 -2.58
C MET A 111 -12.05 -9.93 -2.33
N TYR A 112 -13.16 -10.56 -1.95
CA TYR A 112 -14.43 -9.87 -1.72
C TYR A 112 -14.92 -10.02 -0.27
N TYR A 113 -15.51 -8.95 0.26
CA TYR A 113 -16.34 -9.01 1.44
C TYR A 113 -17.72 -9.59 1.07
N GLU A 114 -18.25 -10.47 1.92
CA GLU A 114 -19.52 -11.19 1.70
C GLU A 114 -19.68 -11.78 0.27
N ASN A 115 -18.57 -12.28 -0.29
CA ASN A 115 -18.50 -12.89 -1.62
C ASN A 115 -18.93 -12.00 -2.80
N SER A 116 -19.11 -10.69 -2.60
CA SER A 116 -19.67 -9.81 -3.64
C SER A 116 -19.09 -8.40 -3.68
N TYR A 117 -18.51 -7.91 -2.58
CA TYR A 117 -18.15 -6.50 -2.47
C TYR A 117 -16.64 -6.30 -2.40
N ALA A 118 -16.10 -5.48 -3.32
CA ALA A 118 -14.76 -4.93 -3.20
C ALA A 118 -14.73 -3.69 -2.27
N LEU A 119 -15.86 -3.01 -2.10
CA LEU A 119 -16.05 -1.91 -1.16
C LEU A 119 -17.38 -2.11 -0.43
N ALA A 120 -17.34 -2.14 0.90
CA ALA A 120 -18.49 -2.34 1.78
C ALA A 120 -18.47 -1.39 2.97
#